data_AF-U2P8A6-F1
#
_entry.id   AF-U2P8A6-F1
#
_cell.length_a   1.000
_cell.length_b   1.000
_cell.length_c   1.000
_cell.angle_alpha   90.00
_cell.angle_beta   90.00
_cell.angle_gamma   90.00
#
_symmetry.space_group_name_H-M   'P 1'
#
loop_
_entity.id
_entity.type
_entity.pdbx_description
1 polymer ?
#
loop_
_entity_poly.entity_id
_entity_poly.type
_entity_poly.pdbx_seq_one_letter_code
_entity_poly.pdbx_strand_id
1 'polypeptide(L)'
;MKMSELEQKIQMFFRLFALQTLQEAKADANNPRAVKQAMLDYYEEIYPAFARTDIFKACPEGSADYKTMVEAYKQNFSLLLEGRIP
;
A
#
# COMPACT_ATOMS: atom_id res chain seq x y z
N MET A 1 18.16 -8.91 -3.74
CA MET A 1 17.10 -9.88 -4.13
C MET A 1 16.09 -9.13 -4.98
N LYS A 2 15.61 -9.70 -6.07
CA LYS A 2 14.60 -9.09 -6.94
C LYS A 2 13.22 -9.37 -6.33
N MET A 3 12.35 -8.37 -6.24
CA MET A 3 10.97 -8.54 -5.73
C MET A 3 10.22 -9.56 -6.61
N SER A 4 9.47 -10.44 -5.98
CA SER A 4 8.53 -11.36 -6.62
C SER A 4 7.39 -10.60 -7.31
N GLU A 5 6.67 -11.27 -8.20
CA GLU A 5 5.52 -10.69 -8.88
C GLU A 5 4.41 -10.27 -7.90
N LEU A 6 4.19 -11.07 -6.85
CA LEU A 6 3.22 -10.76 -5.79
C LEU A 6 3.59 -9.47 -5.06
N GLU A 7 4.85 -9.34 -4.63
CA GLU A 7 5.35 -8.13 -3.96
C GLU A 7 5.21 -6.89 -4.86
N GLN A 8 5.49 -7.02 -6.16
CA GLN A 8 5.32 -5.92 -7.13
C GLN A 8 3.86 -5.49 -7.28
N LYS A 9 2.93 -6.45 -7.33
CA LYS A 9 1.48 -6.15 -7.40
C LYS A 9 1.00 -5.42 -6.15
N ILE A 10 1.47 -5.84 -4.98
CA ILE A 10 1.13 -5.19 -3.70
C ILE A 10 1.72 -3.78 -3.64
N GLN A 11 2.99 -3.61 -3.99
CA GLN A 11 3.62 -2.28 -4.08
C GLN A 11 2.85 -1.37 -5.04
N MET A 12 2.45 -1.87 -6.21
CA MET A 12 1.66 -1.11 -7.17
C MET A 12 0.31 -0.67 -6.59
N PHE A 13 -0.39 -1.56 -5.86
CA PHE A 13 -1.64 -1.19 -5.17
C PHE A 13 -1.41 -0.01 -4.21
N PHE A 14 -0.40 -0.10 -3.34
CA PHE A 14 -0.10 0.95 -2.36
C PHE A 14 0.30 2.27 -3.03
N ARG A 15 1.10 2.19 -4.10
CA ARG A 15 1.50 3.36 -4.88
C ARG A 15 0.29 4.06 -5.52
N LEU A 16 -0.59 3.30 -6.16
CA LEU A 16 -1.79 3.84 -6.79
C LEU A 16 -2.76 4.45 -5.76
N PHE A 17 -2.99 3.75 -4.65
CA PHE A 17 -3.80 4.25 -3.55
C PHE A 17 -3.26 5.60 -3.05
N ALA A 18 -1.96 5.67 -2.75
CA ALA A 18 -1.34 6.89 -2.24
C ALA A 18 -1.45 8.06 -3.23
N LEU A 19 -1.17 7.82 -4.52
CA LEU A 19 -1.28 8.86 -5.55
C LEU A 19 -2.71 9.37 -5.71
N GLN A 20 -3.71 8.48 -5.65
CA GLN A 20 -5.11 8.86 -5.71
C GLN A 20 -5.52 9.69 -4.50
N THR A 21 -5.18 9.24 -3.27
CA THR A 21 -5.47 9.99 -2.04
C THR A 21 -4.81 11.36 -2.04
N LEU A 22 -3.56 11.46 -2.48
CA LEU A 22 -2.85 12.73 -2.60
C LEU A 22 -3.53 13.68 -3.59
N GLN A 23 -3.99 13.16 -4.72
CA GLN A 23 -4.73 13.94 -5.72
C GLN A 23 -6.06 14.47 -5.14
N GLU A 24 -6.82 13.62 -4.46
CA GLU A 24 -8.10 13.99 -3.83
C GLU A 24 -7.91 15.00 -2.69
N ALA A 25 -6.87 14.82 -1.88
CA ALA A 25 -6.49 15.73 -0.80
C ALA A 25 -5.75 17.00 -1.29
N LYS A 26 -5.45 17.11 -2.59
CA LYS A 26 -4.63 18.18 -3.19
C LYS A 26 -3.27 18.35 -2.49
N ALA A 27 -2.68 17.24 -2.04
CA ALA A 27 -1.40 17.18 -1.35
C ALA A 27 -0.24 16.97 -2.33
N ASP A 28 0.92 17.57 -2.03
CA ASP A 28 2.12 17.43 -2.86
C ASP A 28 2.83 16.09 -2.63
N ALA A 29 2.87 15.25 -3.67
CA ALA A 29 3.53 13.94 -3.65
C ALA A 29 5.05 14.01 -3.45
N ASN A 30 5.68 15.16 -3.73
CA ASN A 30 7.12 15.36 -3.53
C ASN A 30 7.47 15.86 -2.12
N ASN A 31 6.47 16.14 -1.29
CA ASN A 31 6.64 16.60 0.09
C ASN A 31 6.32 15.45 1.07
N PRO A 32 7.34 14.82 1.69
CA PRO A 32 7.11 13.69 2.59
C PRO A 32 6.17 13.98 3.75
N ARG A 33 6.16 15.24 4.25
CA ARG A 33 5.24 15.63 5.32
C ARG A 33 3.79 15.69 4.83
N ALA A 34 3.57 16.17 3.60
CA ALA A 34 2.24 16.18 2.99
C ALA A 34 1.75 14.76 2.70
N VAL A 35 2.63 13.90 2.18
CA VAL A 35 2.33 12.46 1.99
C VAL A 35 1.95 11.81 3.31
N LYS A 36 2.78 11.98 4.35
CA LYS A 36 2.50 11.40 5.67
C LYS A 36 1.16 11.88 6.22
N GLN A 37 0.86 13.17 6.14
CA GLN A 37 -0.40 13.71 6.65
C GLN A 37 -1.59 13.10 5.91
N ALA A 38 -1.57 13.11 4.57
CA ALA A 38 -2.64 12.50 3.78
C ALA A 38 -2.79 11.00 4.11
N MET A 39 -1.69 10.27 4.29
CA MET A 39 -1.77 8.85 4.65
C MET A 39 -2.34 8.64 6.06
N LEU A 40 -2.03 9.49 7.03
CA LEU A 40 -2.63 9.44 8.37
C LEU A 40 -4.13 9.79 8.39
N ASP A 41 -4.60 10.59 7.43
CA ASP A 41 -6.02 10.95 7.34
C ASP A 41 -6.87 9.84 6.70
N TYR A 42 -6.27 8.97 5.88
CA TYR A 42 -6.99 7.96 5.07
C TYR A 42 -6.49 6.51 5.24
N TYR A 43 -5.60 6.21 6.20
CA TYR A 43 -5.01 4.87 6.34
C TYR A 43 -6.05 3.76 6.62
N GLU A 44 -7.16 4.09 7.26
CA GLU A 44 -8.23 3.13 7.58
C GLU A 44 -8.90 2.56 6.32
N GLU A 45 -8.84 3.30 5.19
CA GLU A 45 -9.41 2.89 3.91
C GLU A 45 -8.50 1.92 3.12
N ILE A 46 -7.23 1.79 3.51
CA ILE A 46 -6.26 0.93 2.81
C ILE A 46 -6.68 -0.53 2.89
N TYR A 47 -7.02 -1.04 4.08
CA TYR A 47 -7.37 -2.44 4.25
C TYR A 47 -8.69 -2.81 3.52
N PRO A 48 -9.80 -2.06 3.68
CA PRO A 48 -11.02 -2.30 2.90
C PRO A 48 -10.79 -2.26 1.38
N ALA A 49 -9.95 -1.34 0.89
CA ALA A 49 -9.60 -1.28 -0.53
C ALA A 49 -8.78 -2.51 -0.96
N PHE A 50 -7.77 -2.89 -0.18
CA PHE A 50 -6.91 -4.02 -0.48
C PHE A 50 -7.65 -5.37 -0.46
N ALA A 51 -8.52 -5.57 0.52
CA ALA A 51 -9.29 -6.80 0.69
C ALA A 51 -10.24 -7.09 -0.50
N ARG A 52 -10.61 -6.06 -1.28
CA ARG A 52 -11.43 -6.20 -2.50
C ARG A 52 -10.63 -6.63 -3.73
N THR A 53 -9.30 -6.51 -3.71
CA THR A 53 -8.43 -6.83 -4.85
C THR A 53 -8.36 -8.33 -5.12
N ASP A 54 -8.08 -8.70 -6.36
CA ASP A 54 -7.83 -10.10 -6.70
C ASP A 54 -6.50 -10.61 -6.14
N ILE A 55 -5.57 -9.71 -5.80
CA ILE A 55 -4.32 -10.03 -5.08
C ILE A 55 -4.66 -10.70 -3.74
N PHE A 56 -5.52 -10.07 -2.95
CA PHE A 56 -5.93 -10.59 -1.64
C PHE A 56 -6.68 -11.92 -1.78
N LYS A 57 -7.64 -11.99 -2.71
CA LYS A 57 -8.44 -13.21 -2.94
C LYS A 57 -7.60 -14.39 -3.44
N ALA A 58 -6.51 -14.14 -4.16
CA ALA A 58 -5.61 -15.17 -4.67
C ALA A 58 -4.61 -15.68 -3.63
N CYS A 59 -4.60 -15.13 -2.41
CA CYS A 59 -3.70 -15.54 -1.33
C CYS A 59 -4.49 -16.21 -0.19
N PRO A 60 -4.74 -17.54 -0.23
CA PRO A 60 -5.47 -18.24 0.82
C PRO A 60 -4.76 -18.11 2.17
N GLU A 61 -5.53 -17.87 3.24
CA GLU A 61 -4.99 -17.72 4.58
C GLU A 61 -4.11 -18.91 4.99
N GLY A 62 -2.93 -18.62 5.56
CA GLY A 62 -1.95 -19.63 5.97
C GLY A 62 -1.01 -20.15 4.88
N SER A 63 -1.26 -19.83 3.60
CA SER A 63 -0.35 -20.18 2.49
C SER A 63 0.99 -19.41 2.55
N ALA A 64 1.99 -19.89 1.78
CA ALA A 64 3.25 -19.16 1.62
C ALA A 64 3.02 -17.78 0.98
N ASP A 65 2.14 -17.71 -0.02
CA ASP A 65 1.77 -16.47 -0.69
C ASP A 65 1.06 -15.50 0.26
N TYR A 66 0.20 -15.99 1.16
CA TYR A 66 -0.40 -15.16 2.20
C TYR A 66 0.63 -14.55 3.14
N LYS A 67 1.65 -15.31 3.56
CA LYS A 67 2.74 -14.77 4.39
C LYS A 67 3.52 -13.69 3.64
N THR A 68 3.88 -13.95 2.38
CA THR A 68 4.54 -12.96 1.52
C THR A 68 3.68 -11.71 1.35
N MET A 69 2.38 -11.89 1.11
CA MET A 69 1.42 -10.80 0.95
C MET A 69 1.35 -9.94 2.22
N VAL A 70 1.26 -10.55 3.39
CA VAL A 70 1.20 -9.85 4.68
C VAL A 70 2.47 -9.05 4.93
N GLU A 71 3.65 -9.62 4.67
CA GLU A 71 4.92 -8.91 4.86
C GLU A 71 5.08 -7.76 3.86
N ALA A 72 4.76 -7.97 2.59
CA ALA A 72 4.75 -6.90 1.60
C ALA A 72 3.75 -5.80 1.96
N TYR A 73 2.55 -6.15 2.42
CA TYR A 73 1.55 -5.19 2.88
C TYR A 73 2.09 -4.32 4.01
N LYS A 74 2.67 -4.94 5.06
CA LYS A 74 3.24 -4.22 6.20
C LYS A 74 4.36 -3.26 5.77
N GLN A 75 5.27 -3.72 4.92
CA GLN A 75 6.39 -2.90 4.43
C GLN A 75 5.88 -1.66 3.69
N ASN A 76 4.96 -1.84 2.74
CA ASN A 76 4.42 -0.73 1.97
C ASN A 76 3.58 0.23 2.84
N PHE A 77 2.81 -0.31 3.79
CA PHE A 77 2.05 0.49 4.75
C PHE A 77 2.98 1.35 5.63
N SER A 78 4.08 0.78 6.14
CA SER A 78 5.07 1.54 6.93
C SER A 78 5.71 2.67 6.12
N LEU A 79 6.03 2.45 4.85
CA LEU A 79 6.58 3.50 3.97
C LEU A 79 5.62 4.70 3.87
N LEU A 80 4.32 4.46 3.70
CA LEU A 80 3.32 5.53 3.64
C LEU A 80 3.26 6.34 4.94
N LEU A 81 3.33 5.67 6.10
CA LEU A 81 3.36 6.35 7.41
C LEU A 81 4.66 7.12 7.69
N GLU A 82 5.72 6.82 6.94
CA GLU A 82 6.97 7.59 6.90
C GLU A 82 6.93 8.73 5.88
N GLY A 83 5.85 8.86 5.11
CA GLY A 83 5.72 9.88 4.05
C GLY A 83 6.41 9.49 2.75
N ARG A 84 6.60 8.19 2.50
CA ARG A 84 7.26 7.65 1.31
C ARG A 84 6.25 6.91 0.45
N ILE A 85 6.19 7.26 -0.83
CA ILE A 85 5.40 6.52 -1.82
C ILE A 85 6.22 5.29 -2.25
N PRO A 86 5.69 4.07 -2.10
CA PRO A 86 6.38 2.85 -2.50
C PRO A 86 6.67 2.73 -4.00
#